data_AF-X0WEG1-F1
#
_entry.id   AF-X0WEG1-F1
#
_cell.length_a   1.000
_cell.length_b   1.000
_cell.length_c   1.000
_cell.angle_alpha   90.00
_cell.angle_beta   90.00
_cell.angle_gamma   90.00
#
_symmetry.space_group_name_H-M   'P 1'
#
loop_
_entity.id
_entity.type
_entity.pdbx_description
1 polymer ?
#
loop_
_entity_poly.entity_id
_entity_poly.type
_entity_poly.pdbx_seq_one_letter_code
_entity_poly.pdbx_strand_id
1 'polypeptide(L)'
;PYRAVDFYVRGALGELSAITVIALILLMMVWWIDHQNRKYVALTALAVAGLVLSHNLVAFMALPWLVLAFLVLIGVMKRSWVSVGYGMATVLLGLLIGSFYALPAFFEKQFTKVDVLTQGFSNYQQHFLYLRQFLQTEWGFGGSVFGLEDDVSFQIGILHILLAILGGMSVFLSKKKHRFGSMMLIVSGAMIVISMLMATFKSQFIWDAIPLFEYVQFPWRYLSLIVVFASIMAGASVRLLPDK
;
A
#
# COMPACT_ATOMS: atom_id res chain seq x y z
N PRO A 1 10.77 -8.32 -4.26
CA PRO A 1 11.77 -8.47 -3.16
C PRO A 1 11.14 -8.33 -1.77
N TYR A 2 10.41 -7.25 -1.49
CA TYR A 2 9.86 -7.00 -0.15
C TYR A 2 8.96 -8.13 0.39
N ARG A 3 8.07 -8.71 -0.41
CA ARG A 3 7.29 -9.91 0.01
C ARG A 3 8.17 -11.09 0.44
N ALA A 4 9.32 -11.27 -0.21
CA ALA A 4 10.26 -12.31 0.16
C ALA A 4 11.00 -11.96 1.46
N VAL A 5 11.28 -10.67 1.71
CA VAL A 5 11.84 -10.21 2.99
C VAL A 5 10.86 -10.47 4.12
N ASP A 6 9.59 -10.13 3.93
CA ASP A 6 8.54 -10.39 4.91
C ASP A 6 8.41 -11.87 5.24
N PHE A 7 8.53 -12.75 4.24
CA PHE A 7 8.40 -14.19 4.46
C PHE A 7 9.68 -14.83 5.04
N TYR A 8 10.84 -14.60 4.41
CA TYR A 8 12.08 -15.33 4.70
C TYR A 8 12.99 -14.68 5.75
N VAL A 9 12.96 -13.35 5.87
CA VAL A 9 13.84 -12.62 6.81
C VAL A 9 13.07 -12.24 8.08
N ARG A 10 11.88 -11.67 7.92
CA ARG A 10 11.12 -11.09 9.04
C ARG A 10 10.10 -12.03 9.66
N GLY A 11 9.62 -13.04 8.91
CA GLY A 11 8.47 -13.84 9.32
C GLY A 11 7.19 -13.00 9.57
N ALA A 12 7.05 -11.85 8.90
CA ALA A 12 5.99 -10.88 9.09
C ALA A 12 4.68 -11.29 8.40
N LEU A 13 4.08 -12.40 8.83
CA LEU A 13 2.90 -13.00 8.19
C LEU A 13 1.68 -12.07 8.14
N GLY A 14 1.50 -11.22 9.16
CA GLY A 14 0.42 -10.21 9.18
C GLY A 14 0.57 -9.17 8.08
N GLU A 15 1.78 -8.65 7.86
CA GLU A 15 2.08 -7.68 6.81
C GLU A 15 1.95 -8.33 5.42
N LEU A 16 2.49 -9.54 5.25
CA LEU A 16 2.36 -10.31 4.01
C LEU A 16 0.89 -10.60 3.64
N SER A 17 0.06 -10.92 4.64
CA SER A 17 -1.38 -11.12 4.46
C SER A 17 -2.07 -9.82 4.08
N ALA A 18 -1.74 -8.72 4.77
CA ALA A 18 -2.27 -7.39 4.47
C ALA A 18 -1.94 -6.94 3.03
N ILE A 19 -0.71 -7.13 2.54
CA ILE A 19 -0.32 -6.83 1.15
C ILE A 19 -1.24 -7.56 0.16
N THR A 20 -1.51 -8.84 0.41
CA THR A 20 -2.39 -9.65 -0.45
C THR A 20 -3.84 -9.14 -0.40
N VAL A 21 -4.34 -8.81 0.79
CA VAL A 21 -5.69 -8.28 0.98
C VAL A 21 -5.88 -6.91 0.32
N ILE A 22 -4.88 -6.03 0.32
CA ILE A 22 -4.93 -4.74 -0.39
C ILE A 22 -5.18 -4.97 -1.89
N ALA A 23 -4.48 -5.93 -2.52
CA ALA A 23 -4.71 -6.27 -3.91
C ALA A 23 -6.13 -6.82 -4.15
N LEU A 24 -6.65 -7.64 -3.24
CA LEU A 24 -8.03 -8.14 -3.30
C LEU A 24 -9.06 -7.00 -3.17
N ILE A 25 -8.85 -6.04 -2.27
CA ILE A 25 -9.73 -4.87 -2.13
C ILE A 25 -9.82 -4.11 -3.45
N LEU A 26 -8.67 -3.81 -4.08
CA LEU A 26 -8.63 -3.11 -5.36
C LEU A 26 -9.35 -3.90 -6.47
N LEU A 27 -9.18 -5.21 -6.52
CA LEU A 27 -9.89 -6.08 -7.47
C LEU A 27 -11.41 -6.05 -7.24
N MET A 28 -11.86 -6.21 -5.99
CA MET A 28 -13.29 -6.17 -5.66
C MET A 28 -13.90 -4.80 -5.95
N MET A 29 -13.16 -3.70 -5.74
CA MET A 29 -13.58 -2.35 -6.13
C MET A 29 -13.80 -2.26 -7.64
N VAL A 30 -12.86 -2.74 -8.46
CA VAL A 30 -13.01 -2.76 -9.92
C VAL A 30 -14.23 -3.58 -10.33
N TRP A 31 -14.38 -4.79 -9.80
CA TRP A 31 -15.52 -5.66 -10.12
C TRP A 31 -16.86 -5.09 -9.68
N TRP A 32 -16.89 -4.43 -8.51
CA TRP A 32 -18.08 -3.74 -8.04
C TRP A 32 -18.48 -2.60 -8.98
N ILE A 33 -17.53 -1.74 -9.36
CA ILE A 33 -17.79 -0.59 -10.25
C ILE A 33 -18.21 -1.05 -11.64
N ASP A 34 -17.62 -2.13 -12.15
CA ASP A 34 -17.90 -2.68 -13.47
C ASP A 34 -19.28 -3.36 -13.54
N HIS A 35 -19.53 -4.32 -12.65
CA HIS A 35 -20.74 -5.17 -12.68
C HIS A 35 -21.93 -4.58 -11.92
N GLN A 36 -21.72 -3.54 -11.10
CA GLN A 36 -22.74 -2.93 -10.23
C GLN A 36 -23.45 -3.92 -9.28
N ASN A 37 -22.74 -4.97 -8.85
CA ASN A 37 -23.32 -6.04 -8.04
C ASN A 37 -23.02 -5.83 -6.54
N ARG A 38 -24.06 -5.92 -5.70
CA ARG A 38 -23.97 -5.81 -4.23
C ARG A 38 -23.11 -6.90 -3.59
N LYS A 39 -22.92 -8.04 -4.25
CA LYS A 39 -21.97 -9.09 -3.80
C LYS A 39 -20.56 -8.51 -3.60
N TYR A 40 -20.10 -7.68 -4.53
CA TYR A 40 -18.75 -7.12 -4.46
C TYR A 40 -18.63 -6.02 -3.40
N VAL A 41 -19.73 -5.35 -3.03
CA VAL A 41 -19.78 -4.47 -1.85
C VAL A 41 -19.50 -5.28 -0.59
N ALA A 42 -20.24 -6.38 -0.38
CA ALA A 42 -20.04 -7.25 0.78
C ALA A 42 -18.63 -7.85 0.82
N LEU A 43 -18.11 -8.34 -0.32
CA LEU A 43 -16.75 -8.86 -0.41
C LEU A 43 -15.69 -7.79 -0.16
N THR A 44 -15.90 -6.55 -0.61
CA THR A 44 -15.00 -5.43 -0.31
C THR A 44 -15.01 -5.10 1.18
N ALA A 45 -16.18 -5.06 1.82
CA ALA A 45 -16.28 -4.84 3.27
C ALA A 45 -15.56 -5.94 4.07
N LEU A 46 -15.75 -7.22 3.69
CA LEU A 46 -15.04 -8.34 4.29
C LEU A 46 -13.53 -8.27 4.06
N ALA A 47 -13.08 -7.84 2.88
CA ALA A 47 -11.66 -7.65 2.60
C ALA A 47 -11.07 -6.48 3.42
N VAL A 48 -11.80 -5.37 3.58
CA VAL A 48 -11.38 -4.27 4.48
C VAL A 48 -11.28 -4.74 5.93
N ALA A 49 -12.24 -5.53 6.42
CA ALA A 49 -12.16 -6.15 7.73
C ALA A 49 -10.94 -7.08 7.83
N GLY A 50 -10.71 -7.91 6.80
CA GLY A 50 -9.54 -8.78 6.71
C GLY A 50 -8.22 -8.02 6.73
N LEU A 51 -8.16 -6.82 6.15
CA LEU A 51 -6.96 -5.96 6.17
C LEU A 51 -6.67 -5.48 7.60
N VAL A 52 -7.70 -5.01 8.31
CA VAL A 52 -7.59 -4.58 9.71
C VAL A 52 -7.14 -5.76 10.58
N LEU A 53 -7.80 -6.91 10.45
CA LEU A 53 -7.49 -8.11 11.22
C LEU A 53 -6.11 -8.70 10.89
N SER A 54 -5.60 -8.48 9.67
CA SER A 54 -4.26 -8.94 9.27
C SER A 54 -3.16 -8.07 9.88
N HIS A 55 -3.30 -6.73 9.75
CA HIS A 55 -2.30 -5.80 10.24
C HIS A 55 -2.84 -4.36 10.35
N ASN A 56 -3.23 -3.94 11.56
CA ASN A 56 -3.80 -2.61 11.85
C ASN A 56 -2.97 -1.44 11.26
N LEU A 57 -1.65 -1.49 11.39
CA LEU A 57 -0.80 -0.39 10.91
C LEU A 57 -0.74 -0.32 9.38
N VAL A 58 -0.76 -1.46 8.69
CA VAL A 58 -0.82 -1.49 7.22
C VAL A 58 -2.21 -1.04 6.77
N ALA A 59 -3.27 -1.40 7.50
CA ALA A 59 -4.61 -0.85 7.26
C ALA A 59 -4.63 0.67 7.39
N PHE A 60 -4.07 1.23 8.47
CA PHE A 60 -3.93 2.67 8.68
C PHE A 60 -3.19 3.35 7.53
N MET A 61 -2.05 2.78 7.10
CA MET A 61 -1.27 3.30 5.98
C MET A 61 -2.02 3.20 4.65
N ALA A 62 -2.71 2.08 4.37
CA ALA A 62 -3.28 1.76 3.06
C ALA A 62 -4.65 2.38 2.80
N LEU A 63 -5.52 2.48 3.83
CA LEU A 63 -6.92 2.89 3.65
C LEU A 63 -7.09 4.27 2.97
N PRO A 64 -6.34 5.33 3.34
CA PRO A 64 -6.43 6.62 2.64
C PRO A 64 -6.15 6.49 1.14
N TRP A 65 -5.15 5.69 0.76
CA TRP A 65 -4.77 5.47 -0.64
C TRP A 65 -5.79 4.59 -1.38
N LEU A 66 -6.37 3.60 -0.70
CA LEU A 66 -7.45 2.78 -1.27
C LEU A 66 -8.70 3.60 -1.55
N VAL A 67 -9.05 4.54 -0.67
CA VAL A 67 -10.15 5.49 -0.91
C VAL A 67 -9.81 6.39 -2.10
N LEU A 68 -8.60 6.95 -2.17
CA LEU A 68 -8.18 7.76 -3.31
C LEU A 68 -8.22 6.97 -4.64
N ALA A 69 -7.70 5.74 -4.64
CA ALA A 69 -7.75 4.85 -5.80
C ALA A 69 -9.20 4.59 -6.23
N PHE A 70 -10.10 4.36 -5.28
CA PHE A 70 -11.52 4.19 -5.55
C PHE A 70 -12.16 5.43 -6.20
N LEU A 71 -11.90 6.63 -5.68
CA LEU A 71 -12.39 7.89 -6.26
C LEU A 71 -11.92 8.08 -7.71
N VAL A 72 -10.66 7.76 -7.97
CA VAL A 72 -10.11 7.78 -9.33
C VAL A 72 -10.83 6.79 -10.23
N LEU A 73 -11.05 5.54 -9.77
CA LEU A 73 -11.76 4.53 -10.54
C LEU A 73 -13.18 4.97 -10.90
N ILE A 74 -13.91 5.57 -9.95
CA ILE A 74 -15.24 6.15 -10.19
C ILE A 74 -15.19 7.21 -11.29
N GLY A 75 -14.23 8.14 -11.25
CA GLY A 75 -14.09 9.19 -12.26
C GLY A 75 -13.69 8.66 -13.65
N VAL A 76 -12.80 7.67 -13.70
CA VAL A 76 -12.35 7.05 -14.97
C VAL A 76 -13.46 6.24 -15.61
N MET A 77 -14.19 5.47 -14.82
CA MET A 77 -15.30 4.61 -15.26
C MET A 77 -16.62 5.39 -15.37
N LYS A 78 -16.59 6.72 -15.21
CA LYS A 78 -17.73 7.64 -15.36
C LYS A 78 -18.95 7.22 -14.54
N ARG A 79 -18.74 6.78 -13.30
CA ARG A 79 -19.83 6.45 -12.38
C ARG A 79 -20.32 7.68 -11.62
N SER A 80 -21.52 7.58 -11.05
CA SER A 80 -22.15 8.68 -10.33
C SER A 80 -21.54 8.88 -8.94
N TRP A 81 -21.69 10.09 -8.39
CA TRP A 81 -21.27 10.41 -7.01
C TRP A 81 -21.98 9.55 -5.95
N VAL A 82 -23.14 8.97 -6.27
CA VAL A 82 -23.83 8.02 -5.38
C VAL A 82 -22.96 6.78 -5.11
N SER A 83 -22.16 6.33 -6.09
CA SER A 83 -21.20 5.24 -5.90
C SER A 83 -20.11 5.57 -4.88
N VAL A 84 -19.76 6.86 -4.71
CA VAL A 84 -18.83 7.29 -3.66
C VAL A 84 -19.42 7.05 -2.27
N GLY A 85 -20.70 7.41 -2.08
CA GLY A 85 -21.41 7.16 -0.83
C GLY A 85 -21.46 5.68 -0.47
N TYR A 86 -21.77 4.81 -1.43
CA TYR A 86 -21.71 3.36 -1.20
C TYR A 86 -20.28 2.88 -0.87
N GLY A 87 -19.25 3.48 -1.46
CA GLY A 87 -17.87 3.07 -1.24
C GLY A 87 -17.42 3.42 0.17
N MET A 88 -17.75 4.62 0.64
CA MET A 88 -17.51 5.04 2.02
C MET A 88 -18.29 4.17 3.01
N ALA A 89 -19.56 3.86 2.72
CA ALA A 89 -20.36 2.96 3.54
C ALA A 89 -19.75 1.54 3.60
N THR A 90 -19.14 1.08 2.51
CA THR A 90 -18.46 -0.22 2.43
C THR A 90 -17.20 -0.26 3.29
N VAL A 91 -16.37 0.79 3.22
CA VAL A 91 -15.19 0.92 4.08
C VAL A 91 -15.61 0.97 5.54
N LEU A 92 -16.61 1.78 5.88
CA LEU A 92 -17.14 1.87 7.24
C LEU A 92 -17.69 0.52 7.73
N LEU A 93 -18.42 -0.22 6.90
CA LEU A 93 -18.90 -1.56 7.23
C LEU A 93 -17.74 -2.52 7.51
N GLY A 94 -16.67 -2.49 6.70
CA GLY A 94 -15.48 -3.31 6.95
C GLY A 94 -14.78 -2.96 8.26
N LEU A 95 -14.66 -1.66 8.58
CA LEU A 95 -14.13 -1.19 9.86
C LEU A 95 -15.01 -1.64 11.04
N LEU A 96 -16.33 -1.59 10.90
CA LEU A 96 -17.28 -2.08 11.90
C LEU A 96 -17.14 -3.60 12.12
N ILE A 97 -16.98 -4.38 11.05
CA ILE A 97 -16.74 -5.83 11.18
C ILE A 97 -15.41 -6.10 11.89
N GLY A 98 -14.35 -5.34 11.61
CA GLY A 98 -13.05 -5.47 12.29
C GLY A 98 -12.99 -4.82 13.68
N SER A 99 -14.05 -4.14 14.12
CA SER A 99 -14.03 -3.29 15.32
C SER A 99 -13.85 -4.05 16.62
N PHE A 100 -14.31 -5.31 16.69
CA PHE A 100 -14.13 -6.16 17.88
C PHE A 100 -12.65 -6.37 18.22
N TYR A 101 -11.75 -6.24 17.23
CA TYR A 101 -10.31 -6.31 17.41
C TYR A 101 -9.69 -4.91 17.48
N ALA A 102 -10.05 -4.02 16.55
CA ALA A 102 -9.42 -2.71 16.43
C ALA A 102 -9.74 -1.75 17.59
N LEU A 103 -10.97 -1.77 18.11
CA LEU A 103 -11.36 -0.85 19.20
C LEU A 103 -10.67 -1.21 20.52
N PRO A 104 -10.67 -2.48 21.00
CA PRO A 104 -9.90 -2.83 22.19
C PRO A 104 -8.40 -2.53 22.01
N ALA A 105 -7.83 -2.89 20.85
CA ALA A 105 -6.42 -2.62 20.56
C ALA A 105 -6.06 -1.13 20.65
N PHE A 106 -6.99 -0.22 20.35
CA PHE A 106 -6.75 1.22 20.42
C PHE A 106 -7.04 1.83 21.80
N PHE A 107 -8.16 1.49 22.43
CA PHE A 107 -8.59 2.09 23.69
C PHE A 107 -7.95 1.45 24.93
N GLU A 108 -7.62 0.16 24.85
CA GLU A 108 -7.02 -0.59 25.95
C GLU A 108 -5.50 -0.65 25.86
N LYS A 109 -4.88 -0.01 24.85
CA LYS A 109 -3.41 0.01 24.67
C LYS A 109 -2.66 0.49 25.92
N GLN A 110 -3.27 1.40 26.71
CA GLN A 110 -2.73 1.92 27.97
C GLN A 110 -2.57 0.84 29.06
N PHE A 111 -3.32 -0.26 28.97
CA PHE A 111 -3.20 -1.42 29.85
C PHE A 111 -2.15 -2.42 29.35
N THR A 112 -1.45 -2.08 28.26
CA THR A 112 -0.41 -2.91 27.64
C THR A 112 0.91 -2.14 27.58
N LYS A 113 2.01 -2.81 27.22
CA LYS A 113 3.34 -2.18 27.05
C LYS A 113 3.58 -1.65 25.64
N VAL A 114 2.54 -1.20 24.95
CA VAL A 114 2.62 -0.72 23.56
C VAL A 114 3.58 0.47 23.39
N ASP A 115 3.73 1.32 24.41
CA ASP A 115 4.62 2.49 24.33
C ASP A 115 6.12 2.12 24.28
N VAL A 116 6.49 0.92 24.76
CA VAL A 116 7.86 0.40 24.57
C VAL A 116 8.15 0.17 23.09
N LEU A 117 7.10 -0.07 22.29
CA LEU A 117 7.22 -0.31 20.86
C LEU A 117 7.43 0.97 20.05
N THR A 118 7.43 2.15 20.65
CA THR A 118 7.71 3.41 19.94
C THR A 118 9.06 4.03 20.32
N GLN A 119 9.74 3.45 21.30
CA GLN A 119 10.98 3.95 21.87
C GLN A 119 12.19 3.12 21.44
N GLY A 120 13.39 3.66 21.69
CA GLY A 120 14.65 2.96 21.44
C GLY A 120 14.79 2.51 19.98
N PHE A 121 15.01 1.21 19.79
CA PHE A 121 15.15 0.60 18.47
C PHE A 121 13.92 0.74 17.59
N SER A 122 12.71 0.95 18.13
CA SER A 122 11.50 1.05 17.30
C SER A 122 11.10 2.49 16.98
N ASN A 123 11.95 3.47 17.33
CA ASN A 123 11.71 4.86 17.00
C ASN A 123 11.85 5.07 15.48
N TYR A 124 10.76 5.46 14.83
CA TYR A 124 10.68 5.62 13.38
C TYR A 124 11.69 6.61 12.79
N GLN A 125 12.13 7.59 13.57
CA GLN A 125 13.14 8.56 13.14
C GLN A 125 14.48 7.90 12.80
N GLN A 126 14.75 6.72 13.36
CA GLN A 126 15.95 5.95 13.09
C GLN A 126 15.87 5.10 11.81
N HIS A 127 14.69 4.92 11.24
CA HIS A 127 14.44 3.93 10.16
C HIS A 127 13.99 4.55 8.83
N PHE A 128 14.17 5.86 8.66
CA PHE A 128 13.96 6.48 7.36
C PHE A 128 15.01 6.03 6.35
N LEU A 129 14.56 5.74 5.13
CA LEU A 129 15.41 5.26 4.06
C LEU A 129 16.11 6.39 3.30
N TYR A 130 17.32 6.08 2.84
CA TYR A 130 18.03 6.81 1.80
C TYR A 130 17.60 6.28 0.42
N LEU A 131 17.57 7.17 -0.59
CA LEU A 131 17.11 6.80 -1.94
C LEU A 131 17.86 5.61 -2.55
N ARG A 132 19.15 5.46 -2.22
CA ARG A 132 19.96 4.34 -2.73
C ARG A 132 19.52 2.97 -2.19
N GLN A 133 18.92 2.92 -1.00
CA GLN A 133 18.49 1.66 -0.38
C GLN A 133 17.34 0.99 -1.13
N PHE A 134 16.57 1.75 -1.93
CA PHE A 134 15.57 1.18 -2.82
C PHE A 134 16.16 0.38 -3.99
N LEU A 135 17.44 0.59 -4.30
CA LEU A 135 18.16 -0.01 -5.42
C LEU A 135 19.21 -1.04 -4.99
N GLN A 136 19.66 -0.96 -3.74
CA GLN A 136 20.61 -1.89 -3.13
C GLN A 136 20.11 -3.33 -3.21
N THR A 137 20.98 -4.23 -3.66
CA THR A 137 20.66 -5.65 -3.90
C THR A 137 21.14 -6.55 -2.78
N GLU A 138 21.83 -5.97 -1.80
CA GLU A 138 22.30 -6.64 -0.61
C GLU A 138 21.12 -7.27 0.14
N TRP A 139 21.36 -8.47 0.65
CA TRP A 139 20.38 -9.27 1.37
C TRP A 139 21.03 -9.93 2.58
N GLY A 140 20.60 -9.53 3.77
CA GLY A 140 20.95 -10.14 5.04
C GLY A 140 19.72 -10.59 5.82
N PHE A 141 19.96 -11.08 7.03
CA PHE A 141 18.92 -11.55 7.95
C PHE A 141 18.82 -10.69 9.23
N GLY A 142 19.54 -9.57 9.28
CA GLY A 142 19.49 -8.62 10.39
C GLY A 142 18.31 -7.65 10.29
N GLY A 143 18.31 -6.67 11.18
CA GLY A 143 17.25 -5.66 11.29
C GLY A 143 17.52 -4.41 10.45
N SER A 144 16.57 -3.47 10.53
CA SER A 144 16.84 -2.10 10.11
C SER A 144 17.59 -1.37 11.21
N VAL A 145 18.54 -0.51 10.86
CA VAL A 145 19.34 0.28 11.81
C VAL A 145 19.40 1.74 11.36
N PHE A 146 19.87 2.62 12.25
CA PHE A 146 20.12 3.99 11.85
C PHE A 146 21.25 4.07 10.82
N GLY A 147 20.97 4.72 9.70
CA GLY A 147 21.95 4.96 8.65
C GLY A 147 21.78 4.01 7.47
N LEU A 148 22.87 3.39 7.06
CA LEU A 148 23.00 2.75 5.75
C LEU A 148 23.53 1.32 5.84
N GLU A 149 23.76 0.86 7.07
CA GLU A 149 24.31 -0.45 7.41
C GLU A 149 23.17 -1.42 7.78
N ASP A 150 22.02 -1.27 7.12
CA ASP A 150 20.90 -2.18 7.25
C ASP A 150 21.23 -3.54 6.62
N ASP A 151 21.04 -4.61 7.38
CA ASP A 151 21.13 -5.97 6.85
C ASP A 151 19.86 -6.36 6.08
N VAL A 152 18.71 -5.79 6.47
CA VAL A 152 17.43 -6.05 5.80
C VAL A 152 17.37 -5.32 4.46
N SER A 153 16.90 -6.01 3.43
CA SER A 153 16.79 -5.43 2.09
C SER A 153 15.53 -4.56 1.93
N PHE A 154 15.69 -3.34 1.43
CA PHE A 154 14.60 -2.42 1.08
C PHE A 154 14.37 -2.30 -0.43
N GLN A 155 14.93 -3.23 -1.20
CA GLN A 155 14.93 -3.16 -2.64
C GLN A 155 13.51 -3.22 -3.22
N ILE A 156 13.18 -2.29 -4.11
CA ILE A 156 11.95 -2.36 -4.92
C ILE A 156 12.08 -3.50 -5.94
N GLY A 157 13.29 -3.67 -6.48
CA GLY A 157 13.67 -4.71 -7.44
C GLY A 157 13.76 -4.17 -8.85
N ILE A 158 14.85 -4.51 -9.55
CA ILE A 158 15.15 -3.98 -10.89
C ILE A 158 14.03 -4.26 -11.90
N LEU A 159 13.37 -5.42 -11.80
CA LEU A 159 12.26 -5.78 -12.70
C LEU A 159 11.08 -4.81 -12.56
N HIS A 160 10.72 -4.39 -11.35
CA HIS A 160 9.63 -3.43 -11.14
C HIS A 160 10.01 -2.04 -11.70
N ILE A 161 11.27 -1.64 -11.58
CA ILE A 161 11.77 -0.37 -12.12
C ILE A 161 11.75 -0.40 -13.65
N LEU A 162 12.23 -1.49 -14.26
CA LEU A 162 12.19 -1.68 -15.71
C LEU A 162 10.73 -1.66 -16.22
N LEU A 163 9.82 -2.34 -15.55
CA LEU A 163 8.40 -2.33 -15.88
C LEU A 163 7.79 -0.92 -15.74
N ALA A 164 8.20 -0.14 -14.73
CA ALA A 164 7.80 1.25 -14.58
C ALA A 164 8.22 2.10 -15.78
N ILE A 165 9.48 1.97 -16.20
CA ILE A 165 10.04 2.70 -17.33
C ILE A 165 9.33 2.29 -18.63
N LEU A 166 9.21 0.99 -18.89
CA LEU A 166 8.54 0.46 -20.08
C LEU A 166 7.07 0.89 -20.13
N GLY A 167 6.39 0.92 -18.99
CA GLY A 167 5.05 1.44 -18.84
C GLY A 167 4.93 2.93 -19.14
N GLY A 168 5.84 3.74 -18.58
CA GLY A 168 5.89 5.16 -18.89
C GLY A 168 6.09 5.40 -20.39
N MET A 169 7.00 4.65 -21.01
CA MET A 169 7.23 4.72 -22.45
C MET A 169 6.01 4.29 -23.27
N SER A 170 5.28 3.25 -22.85
CA SER A 170 4.11 2.76 -23.60
C SER A 170 2.96 3.77 -23.66
N VAL A 171 2.84 4.68 -22.69
CA VAL A 171 1.90 5.82 -22.76
C VAL A 171 2.20 6.72 -23.96
N PHE A 172 3.47 6.99 -24.25
CA PHE A 172 3.88 7.83 -25.38
C PHE A 172 3.87 7.08 -26.72
N LEU A 173 4.12 5.77 -26.70
CA LEU A 173 4.19 4.92 -27.89
C LEU A 173 2.81 4.42 -28.35
N SER A 174 1.83 4.37 -27.46
CA SER A 174 0.49 3.88 -27.79
C SER A 174 -0.26 4.87 -28.68
N LYS A 175 -0.51 4.46 -29.94
CA LYS A 175 -1.38 5.18 -30.87
C LYS A 175 -2.87 5.07 -30.50
N LYS A 176 -3.24 4.07 -29.68
CA LYS A 176 -4.62 3.87 -29.19
C LYS A 176 -4.84 4.64 -27.89
N LYS A 177 -5.98 5.31 -27.74
CA LYS A 177 -6.37 5.99 -26.48
C LYS A 177 -6.89 4.98 -25.46
N HIS A 178 -5.99 4.28 -24.77
CA HIS A 178 -6.35 3.43 -23.64
C HIS A 178 -6.47 4.24 -22.33
N ARG A 179 -7.56 5.02 -22.20
CA ARG A 179 -7.78 5.93 -21.06
C ARG A 179 -7.65 5.22 -19.70
N PHE A 180 -8.24 4.04 -19.54
CA PHE A 180 -8.18 3.28 -18.29
C PHE A 180 -6.75 2.83 -17.98
N GLY A 181 -6.07 2.19 -18.93
CA GLY A 181 -4.69 1.71 -18.75
C GLY A 181 -3.71 2.85 -18.43
N SER A 182 -3.82 3.97 -19.15
CA SER A 182 -2.98 5.15 -18.91
C SER A 182 -3.22 5.74 -17.52
N MET A 183 -4.47 5.82 -17.07
CA MET A 183 -4.77 6.32 -15.73
C MET A 183 -4.27 5.37 -14.63
N MET A 184 -4.46 4.06 -14.79
CA MET A 184 -3.92 3.07 -13.83
C MET A 184 -2.41 3.16 -13.72
N LEU A 185 -1.72 3.42 -14.83
CA LEU A 185 -0.28 3.66 -14.84
C LEU A 185 0.11 4.92 -14.06
N ILE A 186 -0.52 6.06 -14.37
CA ILE A 186 -0.25 7.34 -13.69
C ILE A 186 -0.51 7.22 -12.19
N VAL A 187 -1.64 6.64 -11.81
CA VAL A 187 -2.06 6.51 -10.40
C VAL A 187 -1.11 5.58 -9.66
N SER A 188 -0.78 4.42 -10.24
CA SER A 188 0.16 3.49 -9.61
C SER A 188 1.55 4.12 -9.46
N GLY A 189 2.03 4.82 -10.49
CA GLY A 189 3.29 5.55 -10.42
C GLY A 189 3.29 6.62 -9.33
N ALA A 190 2.23 7.42 -9.23
CA ALA A 190 2.06 8.40 -8.16
C ALA A 190 2.04 7.75 -6.77
N MET A 191 1.32 6.63 -6.61
CA MET A 191 1.27 5.89 -5.34
C MET A 191 2.63 5.30 -4.95
N ILE A 192 3.42 4.82 -5.91
CA ILE A 192 4.80 4.36 -5.67
C ILE A 192 5.67 5.52 -5.18
N VAL A 193 5.65 6.66 -5.90
CA VAL A 193 6.45 7.84 -5.53
C VAL A 193 6.07 8.36 -4.14
N ILE A 194 4.78 8.45 -3.84
CA ILE A 194 4.30 8.88 -2.52
C ILE A 194 4.72 7.88 -1.44
N SER A 195 4.61 6.57 -1.70
CA SER A 195 5.05 5.55 -0.74
C SER A 195 6.56 5.60 -0.50
N MET A 196 7.37 5.86 -1.54
CA MET A 196 8.80 6.09 -1.39
C MET A 196 9.08 7.36 -0.56
N LEU A 197 8.35 8.45 -0.81
CA LEU A 197 8.48 9.69 -0.04
C LEU A 197 8.20 9.44 1.45
N MET A 198 7.09 8.75 1.76
CA MET A 198 6.69 8.40 3.12
C MET A 198 7.69 7.49 3.84
N ALA A 199 8.46 6.68 3.09
CA ALA A 199 9.53 5.86 3.64
C ALA A 199 10.84 6.62 3.86
N THR A 200 10.94 7.88 3.43
CA THR A 200 12.18 8.70 3.53
C THR A 200 12.02 9.85 4.51
N PHE A 201 13.16 10.34 5.01
CA PHE A 201 13.26 11.48 5.94
C PHE A 201 12.56 12.75 5.40
N LYS A 202 12.41 12.89 4.08
CA LYS A 202 11.72 14.04 3.47
C LYS A 202 10.26 14.17 3.90
N SER A 203 9.65 13.07 4.33
CA SER A 203 8.28 13.06 4.86
C SER A 203 8.18 13.28 6.35
N GLN A 204 9.28 13.45 7.09
CA GLN A 204 9.26 13.46 8.56
C GLN A 204 8.25 14.46 9.14
N PHE A 205 8.09 15.63 8.53
CA PHE A 205 7.10 16.61 8.96
C PHE A 205 5.65 16.07 9.00
N ILE A 206 5.31 15.09 8.15
CA ILE A 206 4.00 14.40 8.16
C ILE A 206 3.92 13.44 9.34
N TRP A 207 5.01 12.72 9.61
CA TRP A 207 5.12 11.77 10.72
C TRP A 207 5.04 12.49 12.07
N ASP A 208 5.75 13.61 12.22
CA ASP A 208 5.72 14.45 13.42
C ASP A 208 4.33 15.07 13.66
N ALA A 209 3.59 15.39 12.61
CA ALA A 209 2.28 16.04 12.71
C ALA A 209 1.13 15.10 13.10
N ILE A 210 1.27 13.79 12.89
CA ILE A 210 0.22 12.79 13.13
C ILE A 210 0.75 11.78 14.16
N PRO A 211 0.39 11.92 15.45
CA PRO A 211 0.96 11.10 16.53
C PRO A 211 0.81 9.58 16.35
N LEU A 212 -0.19 9.13 15.58
CA LEU A 212 -0.41 7.72 15.31
C LEU A 212 0.72 7.08 14.47
N PHE A 213 1.51 7.87 13.73
CA PHE A 213 2.64 7.36 12.95
C PHE A 213 3.77 6.80 13.80
N GLU A 214 3.93 7.23 15.05
CA GLU A 214 4.95 6.69 15.95
C GLU A 214 4.79 5.16 16.12
N TYR A 215 3.56 4.68 16.16
CA TYR A 215 3.23 3.26 16.25
C TYR A 215 3.49 2.47 14.96
N VAL A 216 3.69 3.13 13.81
CA VAL A 216 4.09 2.46 12.57
C VAL A 216 5.52 1.94 12.68
N GLN A 217 6.37 2.56 13.52
CA GLN A 217 7.76 2.19 13.86
C GLN A 217 8.77 2.26 12.71
N PHE A 218 8.37 1.82 11.53
CA PHE A 218 9.28 1.58 10.42
C PHE A 218 8.70 2.23 9.15
N PRO A 219 9.19 3.41 8.75
CA PRO A 219 8.73 4.12 7.55
C PRO A 219 8.83 3.28 6.28
N TRP A 220 9.83 2.41 6.20
CA TRP A 220 9.98 1.49 5.08
C TRP A 220 8.84 0.47 4.92
N ARG A 221 7.92 0.31 5.88
CA ARG A 221 6.69 -0.50 5.68
C ARG A 221 5.80 0.01 4.55
N TYR A 222 5.99 1.25 4.09
CA TYR A 222 5.37 1.75 2.85
C TYR A 222 5.79 0.96 1.60
N LEU A 223 6.84 0.12 1.66
CA LEU A 223 7.15 -0.88 0.65
C LEU A 223 5.99 -1.87 0.41
N SER A 224 5.14 -2.11 1.42
CA SER A 224 3.90 -2.88 1.27
C SER A 224 3.01 -2.33 0.15
N LEU A 225 2.86 -1.00 0.08
CA LEU A 225 2.07 -0.34 -0.96
C LEU A 225 2.80 -0.34 -2.31
N ILE A 226 4.12 -0.14 -2.29
CA ILE A 226 4.95 -0.19 -3.50
C ILE A 226 4.79 -1.54 -4.21
N VAL A 227 4.78 -2.65 -3.46
CA VAL A 227 4.56 -4.00 -4.03
C VAL A 227 3.25 -4.09 -4.81
N VAL A 228 2.16 -3.61 -4.23
CA VAL A 228 0.83 -3.70 -4.85
C VAL A 228 0.75 -2.80 -6.09
N PHE A 229 1.14 -1.53 -5.96
CA PHE A 229 1.04 -0.58 -7.07
C PHE A 229 2.06 -0.87 -8.18
N ALA A 230 3.24 -1.41 -7.88
CA ALA A 230 4.18 -1.87 -8.89
C ALA A 230 3.58 -3.03 -9.72
N SER A 231 2.83 -3.92 -9.08
CA SER A 231 2.13 -5.02 -9.77
C SER A 231 1.03 -4.49 -10.70
N ILE A 232 0.26 -3.49 -10.26
CA ILE A 232 -0.77 -2.85 -11.08
C ILE A 232 -0.15 -2.10 -12.26
N MET A 233 0.93 -1.34 -12.01
CA MET A 233 1.68 -0.62 -13.03
C MET A 233 2.21 -1.58 -14.10
N ALA A 234 2.76 -2.73 -13.71
CA ALA A 234 3.20 -3.77 -14.65
C ALA A 234 2.05 -4.26 -15.54
N GLY A 235 0.89 -4.60 -14.95
CA GLY A 235 -0.29 -5.01 -15.71
C GLY A 235 -0.83 -3.92 -16.65
N ALA A 236 -0.83 -2.67 -16.20
CA ALA A 236 -1.20 -1.51 -17.01
C ALA A 236 -0.24 -1.32 -18.20
N SER A 237 1.06 -1.51 -17.97
CA SER A 237 2.10 -1.37 -19.00
C SER A 237 1.89 -2.35 -20.15
N VAL A 238 1.58 -3.62 -19.83
CA VAL A 238 1.29 -4.66 -20.84
C VAL A 238 0.04 -4.31 -21.65
N ARG A 239 -1.02 -3.79 -21.01
CA ARG A 239 -2.27 -3.41 -21.69
C ARG A 239 -2.10 -2.24 -22.69
N LEU A 240 -1.06 -1.44 -22.53
CA LEU A 240 -0.77 -0.31 -23.41
C LEU A 240 0.13 -0.68 -24.60
N LEU A 241 0.70 -1.89 -24.60
CA LEU A 241 1.47 -2.36 -25.74
C LEU A 241 0.52 -2.62 -26.93
N PRO A 242 0.95 -2.34 -28.18
CA PRO A 242 0.16 -2.68 -29.35
C PRO A 242 -0.12 -4.20 -29.39
N ASP A 243 -1.38 -4.58 -29.61
CA ASP A 243 -1.71 -5.95 -30.00
C ASP A 243 -0.92 -6.28 -31.28
N LYS A 244 -0.14 -7.37 -31.27
CA LYS A 244 0.57 -7.87 -32.45
C LYS A 244 -0.41 -8.50 -33.44
#